data_AF-A0A9D6KFM1-F1
#
_entry.id   AF-A0A9D6KFM1-F1
#
_cell.length_a   1.000
_cell.length_b   1.000
_cell.length_c   1.000
_cell.angle_alpha   90.00
_cell.angle_beta   90.00
_cell.angle_gamma   90.00
#
_symmetry.space_group_name_H-M   'P 1'
#
loop_
_entity.id
_entity.type
_entity.pdbx_description
1 polymer ?
#
loop_
_entity_poly.entity_id
_entity_poly.type
_entity_poly.pdbx_seq_one_letter_code
_entity_poly.pdbx_strand_id
1 'polypeptide(L)'
;METSAIPLASIAIDGGDLPLGGGLLALVRPALDRFDPGGVLAVLSSSRAVREDLPSWCRVERHEYLGCEATTDGRDRHLIQRGTHGVAAGDREHGITLPQRDGRLTAADMLAAVPMPPHSQPTSGFAPRGAVVEPGGPAYPFTLLERDHVAPPEVAMLYDQAVAAQWDATRDIPWHTVRPLPDALEAAVGQVMTFLAENELAALYVPANFLPRIHPAYVEVAMFLASQLADEARHIDVFLKRARAGGGGVGMSSATTSRSLHSLLTLTDFSGAAFLLSVLGEGTFLDLLRFVEEHAPDDATAELTRRARTDEARHVHFGIAHVSHGLAHDPTLAARLEAAVRRRAATLHDAGGAPAPLIDALTILAARGTDPRAIARGHEAVRELLHTMHEARTRRLQSAGFTAEQAEILSELHTPNFM
;
A
#
# COMPACT_ATOMS: atom_id res chain seq x y z
N MET A 1 20.53 41.81 -51.46
CA MET A 1 20.82 41.49 -50.05
C MET A 1 19.56 41.83 -49.29
N GLU A 2 18.61 40.89 -49.24
CA GLU A 2 17.38 41.06 -48.46
C GLU A 2 17.77 41.11 -46.99
N THR A 3 17.54 42.25 -46.34
CA THR A 3 17.52 42.36 -44.89
C THR A 3 16.39 41.48 -44.37
N SER A 4 16.72 40.22 -44.05
CA SER A 4 15.83 39.33 -43.31
C SER A 4 15.48 40.03 -42.00
N ALA A 5 14.22 40.44 -41.86
CA ALA A 5 13.74 41.08 -40.66
C ALA A 5 13.91 40.10 -39.50
N ILE A 6 14.71 40.49 -38.51
CA ILE A 6 14.98 39.66 -37.34
C ILE A 6 13.65 39.40 -36.61
N PRO A 7 13.29 38.14 -36.33
CA PRO A 7 12.02 37.83 -35.69
C PRO A 7 11.86 38.60 -34.37
N LEU A 8 10.68 39.16 -34.14
CA LEU A 8 10.37 39.83 -32.88
C LEU A 8 10.28 38.79 -31.77
N ALA A 9 11.19 38.85 -30.81
CA ALA A 9 11.13 38.06 -29.59
C ALA A 9 10.00 38.59 -28.69
N SER A 10 9.07 37.73 -28.29
CA SER A 10 7.93 38.08 -27.44
C SER A 10 8.25 37.98 -25.93
N ILE A 11 9.38 37.37 -25.57
CA ILE A 11 9.94 37.36 -24.21
C ILE A 11 11.43 37.71 -24.32
N ALA A 12 11.91 38.56 -23.40
CA ALA A 12 13.32 38.82 -23.19
C ALA A 12 13.69 38.54 -21.73
N ILE A 13 14.84 37.92 -21.50
CA ILE A 13 15.41 37.72 -20.17
C ILE A 13 16.76 38.42 -20.04
N ASP A 14 17.06 38.90 -18.83
CA ASP A 14 18.37 39.46 -18.50
C ASP A 14 19.21 38.38 -17.81
N GLY A 15 20.24 37.92 -18.51
CA GLY A 15 21.20 36.93 -18.03
C GLY A 15 22.36 37.53 -17.24
N GLY A 16 22.50 38.86 -17.18
CA GLY A 16 23.63 39.52 -16.53
C GLY A 16 24.98 39.02 -17.05
N ASP A 17 25.92 38.80 -16.13
CA ASP A 17 27.26 38.29 -16.38
C ASP A 17 27.38 36.76 -16.25
N LEU A 18 26.26 36.04 -16.10
CA LEU A 18 26.26 34.59 -15.93
C LEU A 18 26.75 33.89 -17.22
N PRO A 19 27.83 33.08 -17.17
CA PRO A 19 28.16 32.17 -18.26
C PRO A 19 27.18 30.99 -18.29
N LEU A 20 27.15 30.21 -19.38
CA LEU A 20 26.27 29.02 -19.48
C LEU A 20 26.51 28.04 -18.33
N GLY A 21 27.77 27.70 -18.06
CA GLY A 21 28.17 26.85 -16.94
C GLY A 21 28.01 27.51 -15.56
N GLY A 22 27.74 28.82 -15.50
CA GLY A 22 27.53 29.58 -14.27
C GLY A 22 26.06 29.76 -13.90
N GLY A 23 25.13 29.12 -14.61
CA GLY A 23 23.70 29.10 -14.25
C GLY A 23 22.78 29.88 -15.18
N LEU A 24 23.28 30.48 -16.26
CA LEU A 24 22.43 31.20 -17.24
C LEU A 24 21.27 30.34 -17.76
N LEU A 25 21.52 29.03 -17.96
CA LEU A 25 20.50 28.10 -18.46
C LEU A 25 19.28 27.95 -17.53
N ALA A 26 19.41 28.26 -16.24
CA ALA A 26 18.28 28.28 -15.30
C ALA A 26 17.29 29.42 -15.58
N LEU A 27 17.72 30.49 -16.27
CA LEU A 27 16.86 31.56 -16.74
C LEU A 27 16.35 31.28 -18.17
N VAL A 28 17.22 30.75 -19.03
CA VAL A 28 16.91 30.48 -20.44
C VAL A 28 15.87 29.38 -20.60
N ARG A 29 16.01 28.24 -19.90
CA ARG A 29 15.13 27.07 -20.09
C ARG A 29 13.66 27.38 -19.71
N PRO A 30 13.35 27.94 -18.52
CA PRO A 30 11.96 28.27 -18.18
C PRO A 30 11.34 29.31 -19.13
N ALA A 31 12.15 30.25 -19.64
CA ALA A 31 11.68 31.24 -20.59
C ALA A 31 11.39 30.64 -21.98
N LEU A 32 12.20 29.67 -22.41
CA LEU A 32 11.95 28.89 -23.64
C LEU A 32 10.74 27.96 -23.52
N ASP A 33 10.54 27.34 -22.36
CA ASP A 33 9.43 26.41 -22.15
C ASP A 33 8.04 27.09 -22.25
N ARG A 34 7.98 28.43 -22.16
CA ARG A 34 6.76 29.23 -22.35
C ARG A 34 6.33 29.37 -23.81
N PHE A 35 7.16 28.90 -24.75
CA PHE A 35 6.89 28.97 -26.18
C PHE A 35 6.51 27.61 -26.75
N ASP A 36 5.53 27.61 -27.64
CA ASP A 36 5.39 26.54 -28.63
C ASP A 36 6.65 26.49 -29.52
N PRO A 37 6.94 25.33 -30.14
CA PRO A 37 8.02 25.23 -31.11
C PRO A 37 7.93 26.33 -32.19
N GLY A 38 9.03 27.03 -32.43
CA GLY A 38 9.10 28.20 -33.32
C GLY A 38 9.03 29.55 -32.60
N GLY A 39 8.65 29.62 -31.32
CA GLY A 39 8.70 30.87 -30.56
C GLY A 39 10.13 31.36 -30.30
N VAL A 40 10.34 32.68 -30.25
CA VAL A 40 11.68 33.29 -30.17
C VAL A 40 11.90 33.98 -28.82
N LEU A 41 12.95 33.56 -28.12
CA LEU A 41 13.45 34.15 -26.88
C LEU A 41 14.64 35.07 -27.16
N ALA A 42 14.64 36.25 -26.54
CA ALA A 42 15.83 37.09 -26.43
C ALA A 42 16.53 36.92 -25.07
N VAL A 43 17.85 36.77 -25.08
CA VAL A 43 18.69 36.69 -23.89
C VAL A 43 19.69 37.83 -23.92
N LEU A 44 19.61 38.75 -22.97
CA LEU A 44 20.59 39.81 -22.79
C LEU A 44 21.73 39.31 -21.90
N SER A 45 22.99 39.50 -22.27
CA SER A 45 24.13 39.12 -21.44
C SER A 45 25.33 40.05 -21.61
N SER A 46 26.05 40.33 -20.53
CA SER A 46 27.37 40.95 -20.56
C SER A 46 28.52 39.94 -20.59
N SER A 47 28.22 38.64 -20.51
CA SER A 47 29.22 37.58 -20.50
C SER A 47 29.63 37.20 -21.93
N ARG A 48 30.89 37.47 -22.27
CA ARG A 48 31.43 37.20 -23.61
C ARG A 48 31.39 35.72 -23.99
N ALA A 49 31.50 34.82 -23.02
CA ALA A 49 31.48 33.37 -23.24
C ALA A 49 30.14 32.89 -23.86
N VAL A 50 29.04 33.61 -23.60
CA VAL A 50 27.70 33.26 -24.12
C VAL A 50 27.66 33.27 -25.65
N ARG A 51 28.47 34.11 -26.32
CA ARG A 51 28.59 34.13 -27.78
C ARG A 51 29.04 32.79 -28.37
N GLU A 52 29.84 32.03 -27.65
CA GLU A 52 30.41 30.75 -28.11
C GLU A 52 29.62 29.55 -27.56
N ASP A 53 29.24 29.62 -26.28
CA ASP A 53 28.61 28.51 -25.57
C ASP A 53 27.14 28.33 -25.96
N LEU A 54 26.38 29.43 -26.07
CA LEU A 54 24.93 29.39 -26.27
C LEU A 54 24.53 28.75 -27.62
N PRO A 55 25.18 29.04 -28.76
CA PRO A 55 24.90 28.35 -30.02
C PRO A 55 25.18 26.85 -29.93
N SER A 56 26.24 26.46 -29.21
CA SER A 56 26.62 25.06 -29.04
C SER A 56 25.59 24.29 -28.23
N TRP A 57 25.12 24.89 -27.13
CA TRP A 57 24.01 24.36 -26.35
C TRP A 57 22.71 24.25 -27.16
N CYS A 58 22.35 25.28 -27.94
CA CYS A 58 21.15 25.25 -28.79
C CYS A 58 21.19 24.05 -29.76
N ARG A 59 22.33 23.75 -30.38
CA ARG A 59 22.45 22.58 -31.26
C ARG A 59 22.21 21.25 -30.53
N VAL A 60 22.75 21.10 -29.32
CA VAL A 60 22.60 19.87 -28.52
C VAL A 60 21.14 19.66 -28.11
N GLU A 61 20.46 20.71 -27.66
CA GLU A 61 19.04 20.67 -27.24
C GLU A 61 18.06 20.83 -28.41
N ARG A 62 18.58 20.88 -29.65
CA ARG A 62 17.79 21.04 -30.90
C ARG A 62 16.96 22.31 -30.95
N HIS A 63 17.44 23.39 -30.37
CA HIS A 63 16.95 24.76 -30.59
C HIS A 63 17.71 25.42 -31.73
N GLU A 64 17.11 26.43 -32.36
CA GLU A 64 17.75 27.18 -33.44
C GLU A 64 18.29 28.50 -32.88
N TYR A 65 19.60 28.72 -33.04
CA TYR A 65 20.23 29.98 -32.65
C TYR A 65 20.18 30.96 -33.83
N LEU A 66 19.42 32.03 -33.68
CA LEU A 66 19.13 32.98 -34.76
C LEU A 66 20.20 34.08 -34.91
N GLY A 67 21.03 34.30 -33.88
CA GLY A 67 22.12 35.26 -33.93
C GLY A 67 22.31 36.06 -32.64
N CYS A 68 23.24 37.01 -32.70
CA CYS A 68 23.54 37.94 -31.62
C CYS A 68 23.71 39.37 -32.17
N GLU A 69 23.18 40.34 -31.44
CA GLU A 69 23.31 41.77 -31.71
C GLU A 69 23.92 42.47 -30.49
N ALA A 70 24.87 43.38 -30.71
CA ALA A 70 25.35 44.23 -29.62
C ALA A 70 24.32 45.32 -29.32
N THR A 71 23.98 45.51 -28.05
CA THR A 71 23.08 46.57 -27.59
C THR A 71 23.86 47.84 -27.26
N THR A 72 23.17 48.98 -27.22
CA THR A 72 23.78 50.31 -26.99
C THR A 72 24.38 50.47 -25.59
N ASP A 73 24.03 49.60 -24.64
CA ASP A 73 24.54 49.55 -23.27
C ASP A 73 25.73 48.59 -23.09
N GLY A 74 26.29 48.06 -24.18
CA GLY A 74 27.48 47.20 -24.17
C GLY A 74 27.22 45.73 -23.83
N ARG A 75 25.95 45.32 -23.75
CA ARG A 75 25.54 43.91 -23.65
C ARG A 75 25.31 43.29 -25.03
N ASP A 76 25.13 41.98 -25.04
CA ASP A 76 24.79 41.19 -26.20
C ASP A 76 23.35 40.68 -26.08
N ARG A 77 22.56 40.86 -27.13
CA ARG A 77 21.23 40.28 -27.29
C ARG A 77 21.32 39.05 -28.17
N HIS A 78 21.12 37.89 -27.57
CA HIS A 78 21.10 36.59 -28.25
C HIS A 78 19.67 36.17 -28.55
N LEU A 79 19.43 35.61 -29.74
CA LEU A 79 18.11 35.15 -30.15
C LEU A 79 18.10 33.64 -30.32
N ILE A 80 17.15 32.98 -29.64
CA ILE A 80 16.96 31.53 -29.66
C ILE A 80 15.52 31.26 -30.09
N GLN A 81 15.35 30.45 -31.13
CA GLN A 81 14.06 29.91 -31.51
C GLN A 81 13.88 28.53 -30.88
N ARG A 82 12.76 28.36 -30.18
CA ARG A 82 12.39 27.13 -29.48
C ARG A 82 12.27 25.98 -30.48
N GLY A 83 12.99 24.90 -30.21
CA GLY A 83 12.91 23.65 -30.97
C GLY A 83 11.71 22.79 -30.60
N THR A 84 11.62 21.62 -31.23
CA THR A 84 10.56 20.63 -30.98
C THR A 84 10.90 19.61 -29.90
N HIS A 85 12.09 19.69 -29.30
CA HIS A 85 12.57 18.77 -28.27
C HIS A 85 12.43 19.38 -26.87
N GLY A 86 12.06 18.54 -25.89
CA GLY A 86 11.76 18.94 -24.51
C GLY A 86 10.27 19.16 -24.26
N VAL A 87 9.86 19.01 -23.00
CA VAL A 87 8.47 19.20 -22.56
C VAL A 87 8.13 20.69 -22.51
N ALA A 88 7.04 21.11 -23.16
CA ALA A 88 6.55 22.49 -23.07
C ALA A 88 6.06 22.77 -21.63
N ALA A 89 6.31 23.98 -21.10
CA ALA A 89 5.77 24.38 -19.79
C ALA A 89 4.27 24.68 -19.83
N GLY A 90 3.64 24.71 -21.02
CA GLY A 90 2.20 24.92 -21.18
C GLY A 90 1.34 23.96 -20.34
N ASP A 91 1.86 22.77 -20.02
CA ASP A 91 1.19 21.76 -19.19
C ASP A 91 1.55 21.85 -17.70
N ARG A 92 2.47 22.73 -17.29
CA ARG A 92 2.81 22.96 -15.88
C ARG A 92 1.77 23.92 -15.27
N GLU A 93 0.58 23.40 -14.96
CA GLU A 93 -0.36 24.13 -14.11
C GLU A 93 0.34 24.58 -12.82
N HIS A 94 0.02 25.79 -12.34
CA HIS A 94 0.54 26.26 -11.07
C HIS A 94 0.17 25.25 -9.97
N GLY A 95 1.14 24.88 -9.13
CA GLY A 95 0.93 23.87 -8.10
C GLY A 95 -0.25 24.18 -7.18
N ILE A 96 -0.89 23.13 -6.66
CA ILE A 96 -2.04 23.27 -5.76
C ILE A 96 -1.52 23.58 -4.35
N THR A 97 -2.04 24.64 -3.73
CA THR A 97 -1.78 24.91 -2.31
C THR A 97 -2.66 23.98 -1.48
N LEU A 98 -2.04 23.08 -0.73
CA LEU A 98 -2.77 22.16 0.14
C LEU A 98 -3.35 22.89 1.36
N PRO A 99 -4.61 22.64 1.75
CA PRO A 99 -5.18 23.22 2.95
C PRO A 99 -4.51 22.60 4.19
N GLN A 100 -3.82 23.40 4.99
CA GLN A 100 -3.31 22.97 6.30
C GLN A 100 -4.39 23.18 7.36
N ARG A 101 -4.88 22.09 7.97
CA ARG A 101 -5.89 22.15 9.03
C ARG A 101 -5.20 21.92 10.37
N ASP A 102 -5.29 22.91 11.27
CA ASP A 102 -4.66 22.86 12.61
C ASP A 102 -3.16 22.52 12.59
N GLY A 103 -2.43 23.03 11.59
CA GLY A 103 -1.00 22.77 11.40
C GLY A 103 -0.66 21.34 10.96
N ARG A 104 -1.67 20.55 10.58
CA ARG A 104 -1.52 19.18 10.08
C ARG A 104 -1.74 19.13 8.57
N LEU A 105 -1.05 18.19 7.95
CA LEU A 105 -1.19 17.83 6.55
C LEU A 105 -1.16 16.30 6.46
N THR A 106 -2.20 15.71 5.89
CA THR A 106 -2.34 14.24 5.85
C THR A 106 -2.19 13.68 4.44
N ALA A 107 -2.03 12.36 4.31
CA ALA A 107 -2.05 11.71 3.00
C ALA A 107 -3.41 11.89 2.33
N ALA A 108 -4.51 11.87 3.11
CA ALA A 108 -5.84 12.16 2.59
C ALA A 108 -5.97 13.58 2.00
N ASP A 109 -5.33 14.60 2.61
CA ASP A 109 -5.29 15.96 2.06
C ASP A 109 -4.56 16.02 0.71
N MET A 110 -3.46 15.27 0.58
CA MET A 110 -2.72 15.15 -0.68
C MET A 110 -3.56 14.48 -1.76
N LEU A 111 -4.18 13.34 -1.44
CA LEU A 111 -5.02 12.59 -2.38
C LEU A 111 -6.21 13.43 -2.85
N ALA A 112 -6.84 14.21 -1.96
CA ALA A 112 -7.94 15.10 -2.32
C ALA A 112 -7.52 16.20 -3.31
N ALA A 113 -6.31 16.75 -3.16
CA ALA A 113 -5.78 17.78 -4.03
C ALA A 113 -5.28 17.24 -5.37
N VAL A 114 -4.68 16.05 -5.38
CA VAL A 114 -4.17 15.38 -6.58
C VAL A 114 -4.82 14.01 -6.69
N PRO A 115 -6.05 13.90 -7.23
CA PRO A 115 -6.77 12.63 -7.32
C PRO A 115 -6.05 11.60 -8.19
N MET A 116 -6.26 10.32 -7.88
CA MET A 116 -5.77 9.21 -8.71
C MET A 116 -6.42 9.24 -10.10
N PRO A 117 -5.64 9.09 -11.19
CA PRO A 117 -6.21 8.97 -12.53
C PRO A 117 -7.04 7.67 -12.63
N PRO A 118 -8.08 7.59 -13.47
CA PRO A 118 -8.82 6.34 -13.67
C PRO A 118 -7.95 5.19 -14.20
N HIS A 119 -7.03 5.52 -15.11
CA HIS A 119 -6.07 4.59 -15.71
C HIS A 119 -4.66 5.21 -15.70
N SER A 120 -3.66 4.40 -15.37
CA SER A 120 -2.25 4.83 -15.29
C SER A 120 -1.44 4.33 -16.50
N GLN A 121 -0.46 5.13 -16.95
CA GLN A 121 0.37 4.78 -18.10
C GLN A 121 1.67 4.12 -17.65
N PRO A 122 1.97 2.86 -18.04
CA PRO A 122 3.20 2.17 -17.63
C PRO A 122 4.51 2.90 -17.96
N THR A 123 4.47 3.82 -18.95
CA THR A 123 5.60 4.65 -19.35
C THR A 123 5.88 5.83 -18.41
N SER A 124 4.94 6.15 -17.50
CA SER A 124 5.17 7.17 -16.47
C SER A 124 6.07 6.68 -15.34
N GLY A 125 6.22 5.35 -15.18
CA GLY A 125 7.21 4.77 -14.28
C GLY A 125 7.09 5.27 -12.86
N PHE A 126 8.21 5.70 -12.28
CA PHE A 126 8.29 6.30 -10.94
C PHE A 126 7.99 7.80 -10.90
N ALA A 127 7.46 8.39 -11.98
CA ALA A 127 7.02 9.78 -11.94
C ALA A 127 5.90 9.92 -10.89
N PRO A 128 6.07 10.81 -9.88
CA PRO A 128 5.02 11.07 -8.91
C PRO A 128 3.74 11.56 -9.61
N ARG A 129 2.58 11.24 -9.04
CA ARG A 129 1.30 11.69 -9.59
C ARG A 129 1.27 13.22 -9.70
N GLY A 130 0.94 13.72 -10.89
CA GLY A 130 0.97 15.16 -11.23
C GLY A 130 2.29 15.66 -11.84
N ALA A 131 3.35 14.83 -11.88
CA ALA A 131 4.57 15.20 -12.59
C ALA A 131 4.38 15.11 -14.11
N VAL A 132 4.98 16.05 -14.83
CA VAL A 132 5.04 15.98 -16.29
C VAL A 132 6.13 15.00 -16.71
N VAL A 133 5.74 13.98 -17.48
CA VAL A 133 6.64 12.90 -17.91
C VAL A 133 7.27 13.24 -19.25
N GLU A 134 8.61 13.24 -19.29
CA GLU A 134 9.34 13.41 -20.55
C GLU A 134 9.17 12.17 -21.45
N PRO A 135 8.82 12.33 -22.74
CA PRO A 135 8.73 11.21 -23.67
C PRO A 135 10.07 10.48 -23.87
N GLY A 136 10.01 9.17 -24.13
CA GLY A 136 11.20 8.34 -24.40
C GLY A 136 11.67 7.48 -23.23
N GLY A 137 11.00 7.57 -22.07
CA GLY A 137 11.20 6.66 -20.95
C GLY A 137 10.76 5.21 -21.25
N PRO A 138 11.27 4.23 -20.49
CA PRO A 138 10.88 2.82 -20.65
C PRO A 138 9.45 2.57 -20.15
N ALA A 139 8.84 1.49 -20.63
CA ALA A 139 7.61 0.96 -20.03
C ALA A 139 7.96 0.07 -18.83
N TYR A 140 7.36 0.36 -17.67
CA TYR A 140 7.57 -0.40 -16.44
C TYR A 140 6.60 -1.59 -16.35
N PRO A 141 6.98 -2.69 -15.68
CA PRO A 141 6.19 -3.92 -15.61
C PRO A 141 5.06 -3.87 -14.55
N PHE A 142 4.47 -2.69 -14.30
CA PHE A 142 3.31 -2.57 -13.42
C PHE A 142 2.09 -3.22 -14.07
N THR A 143 1.34 -4.02 -13.31
CA THR A 143 0.16 -4.75 -13.83
C THR A 143 -1.15 -4.24 -13.27
N LEU A 144 -1.11 -3.48 -12.17
CA LEU A 144 -2.28 -2.92 -11.50
C LEU A 144 -2.43 -1.46 -11.94
N LEU A 145 -3.09 -1.28 -13.08
CA LEU A 145 -3.14 -0.01 -13.84
C LEU A 145 -4.48 0.71 -13.78
N GLU A 146 -5.55 0.05 -13.33
CA GLU A 146 -6.92 0.58 -13.25
C GLU A 146 -7.25 0.96 -11.81
N ARG A 147 -7.62 2.22 -11.56
CA ARG A 147 -7.89 2.74 -10.21
C ARG A 147 -8.94 1.91 -9.49
N ASP A 148 -10.07 1.65 -10.17
CA ASP A 148 -11.25 1.02 -9.56
C ASP A 148 -11.03 -0.46 -9.22
N HIS A 149 -9.94 -1.07 -9.71
CA HIS A 149 -9.54 -2.43 -9.37
C HIS A 149 -8.44 -2.51 -8.31
N VAL A 150 -7.97 -1.36 -7.78
CA VAL A 150 -6.78 -1.31 -6.92
C VAL A 150 -7.02 -0.46 -5.68
N ALA A 151 -7.56 0.75 -5.85
CA ALA A 151 -7.60 1.76 -4.82
C ALA A 151 -9.01 1.99 -4.29
N PRO A 152 -9.34 1.51 -3.07
CA PRO A 152 -10.57 1.93 -2.42
C PRO A 152 -10.51 3.43 -2.06
N PRO A 153 -11.66 4.14 -2.04
CA PRO A 153 -11.72 5.58 -1.78
C PRO A 153 -11.05 6.02 -0.47
N GLU A 154 -11.11 5.19 0.56
CA GLU A 154 -10.67 5.48 1.92
C GLU A 154 -9.19 5.22 2.18
N VAL A 155 -8.43 4.71 1.19
CA VAL A 155 -7.07 4.17 1.40
C VAL A 155 -6.10 5.17 2.04
N ALA A 156 -6.17 6.45 1.68
CA ALA A 156 -5.29 7.47 2.25
C ALA A 156 -5.60 7.74 3.74
N MET A 157 -6.88 7.73 4.11
CA MET A 157 -7.29 7.86 5.51
C MET A 157 -6.85 6.64 6.33
N LEU A 158 -6.95 5.44 5.77
CA LEU A 158 -6.48 4.22 6.43
C LEU A 158 -4.97 4.25 6.65
N TYR A 159 -4.21 4.75 5.68
CA TYR A 159 -2.77 4.97 5.86
C TYR A 159 -2.49 5.98 6.98
N ASP A 160 -3.18 7.13 6.99
CA ASP A 160 -3.01 8.14 8.05
C ASP A 160 -3.31 7.57 9.44
N GLN A 161 -4.33 6.71 9.56
CA GLN A 161 -4.68 5.99 10.79
C GLN A 161 -3.58 5.00 11.19
N ALA A 162 -3.04 4.22 10.24
CA ALA A 162 -1.99 3.24 10.51
C ALA A 162 -0.69 3.91 11.00
N VAL A 163 -0.28 5.02 10.38
CA VAL A 163 0.89 5.80 10.82
C VAL A 163 0.68 6.39 12.22
N ALA A 164 -0.53 6.85 12.54
CA ALA A 164 -0.84 7.40 13.85
C ALA A 164 -0.90 6.35 14.97
N ALA A 165 -1.20 5.08 14.63
CA ALA A 165 -1.43 3.99 15.58
C ALA A 165 -0.19 3.12 15.88
N GLN A 166 1.01 3.54 15.45
CA GLN A 166 2.23 2.75 15.61
C GLN A 166 2.57 2.48 17.09
N TRP A 167 3.07 1.27 17.35
CA TRP A 167 3.52 0.81 18.68
C TRP A 167 4.77 -0.05 18.57
N ASP A 168 5.50 -0.19 19.67
CA ASP A 168 6.77 -0.92 19.74
C ASP A 168 6.64 -2.23 20.52
N ALA A 169 7.02 -3.33 19.89
CA ALA A 169 6.91 -4.69 20.43
C ALA A 169 7.75 -4.92 21.70
N THR A 170 8.78 -4.12 21.95
CA THR A 170 9.67 -4.27 23.11
C THR A 170 9.24 -3.38 24.26
N ARG A 171 8.86 -2.13 23.97
CA ARG A 171 8.54 -1.08 24.95
C ARG A 171 7.09 -1.13 25.40
N ASP A 172 6.15 -1.35 24.48
CA ASP A 172 4.72 -1.15 24.75
C ASP A 172 4.01 -2.43 25.23
N ILE A 173 4.67 -3.59 25.16
CA ILE A 173 4.16 -4.85 25.73
C ILE A 173 4.74 -5.06 27.14
N PRO A 174 3.90 -5.35 28.15
CA PRO A 174 4.36 -5.46 29.54
C PRO A 174 5.02 -6.83 29.81
N TRP A 175 6.11 -7.17 29.10
CA TRP A 175 6.79 -8.47 29.18
C TRP A 175 7.16 -8.92 30.60
N HIS A 176 7.39 -7.97 31.51
CA HIS A 176 7.68 -8.22 32.92
C HIS A 176 6.53 -8.92 33.68
N THR A 177 5.32 -8.97 33.14
CA THR A 177 4.16 -9.66 33.74
C THR A 177 4.12 -11.14 33.39
N VAL A 178 4.91 -11.59 32.41
CA VAL A 178 5.00 -13.01 32.05
C VAL A 178 5.62 -13.78 33.23
N ARG A 179 4.95 -14.87 33.62
CA ARG A 179 5.35 -15.77 34.70
C ARG A 179 5.27 -17.21 34.18
N PRO A 180 6.03 -18.16 34.75
CA PRO A 180 5.88 -19.56 34.42
C PRO A 180 4.44 -20.04 34.65
N LEU A 181 3.85 -20.68 33.62
CA LEU A 181 2.53 -21.29 33.69
C LEU A 181 2.66 -22.81 33.89
N PRO A 182 1.58 -23.52 34.28
CA PRO A 182 1.56 -24.98 34.22
C PRO A 182 1.87 -25.48 32.80
N ASP A 183 2.66 -26.54 32.68
CA ASP A 183 3.22 -27.02 31.41
C ASP A 183 2.20 -27.13 30.26
N ALA A 184 1.01 -27.67 30.55
CA ALA A 184 -0.04 -27.82 29.54
C ALA A 184 -0.59 -26.47 29.04
N LEU A 185 -0.70 -25.47 29.93
CA LEU A 185 -1.15 -24.14 29.56
C LEU A 185 -0.06 -23.38 28.82
N GLU A 186 1.21 -23.50 29.23
CA GLU A 186 2.33 -22.88 28.51
C GLU A 186 2.47 -23.47 27.09
N ALA A 187 2.32 -24.80 26.95
CA ALA A 187 2.31 -25.46 25.64
C ALA A 187 1.12 -25.01 24.77
N ALA A 188 -0.06 -24.82 25.36
CA ALA A 188 -1.23 -24.31 24.67
C ALA A 188 -1.01 -22.87 24.16
N VAL A 189 -0.44 -21.99 24.99
CA VAL A 189 -0.04 -20.63 24.53
C VAL A 189 0.95 -20.73 23.38
N GLY A 190 1.98 -21.56 23.52
CA GLY A 190 2.97 -21.80 22.45
C GLY A 190 2.34 -22.26 21.14
N GLN A 191 1.36 -23.15 21.19
CA GLN A 191 0.65 -23.65 20.00
C GLN A 191 -0.24 -22.58 19.35
N VAL A 192 -0.96 -21.78 20.15
CA VAL A 192 -1.77 -20.65 19.64
C VAL A 192 -0.87 -19.60 19.00
N MET A 193 0.22 -19.22 19.67
CA MET A 193 1.17 -18.23 19.14
C MET A 193 1.88 -18.72 17.88
N THR A 194 2.19 -20.01 17.77
CA THR A 194 2.69 -20.60 16.52
C THR A 194 1.67 -20.43 15.40
N PHE A 195 0.42 -20.81 15.62
CA PHE A 195 -0.61 -20.67 14.60
C PHE A 195 -0.76 -19.21 14.18
N LEU A 196 -0.87 -18.27 15.13
CA LEU A 196 -0.96 -16.85 14.80
C LEU A 196 0.24 -16.40 13.96
N ALA A 197 1.48 -16.65 14.42
CA ALA A 197 2.69 -16.25 13.69
C ALA A 197 2.80 -16.83 12.26
N GLU A 198 2.32 -18.06 12.02
CA GLU A 198 2.27 -18.64 10.67
C GLU A 198 1.32 -17.86 9.75
N ASN A 199 0.17 -17.46 10.28
CA ASN A 199 -0.81 -16.69 9.55
C ASN A 199 -0.34 -15.25 9.30
N GLU A 200 0.33 -14.63 10.28
CA GLU A 200 0.97 -13.32 10.08
C GLU A 200 2.07 -13.36 9.01
N LEU A 201 2.81 -14.48 8.89
CA LEU A 201 3.76 -14.65 7.78
C LEU A 201 3.04 -14.64 6.43
N ALA A 202 1.86 -15.24 6.31
CA ALA A 202 1.08 -15.16 5.08
C ALA A 202 0.53 -13.76 4.84
N ALA A 203 0.02 -13.09 5.87
CA ALA A 203 -0.42 -11.70 5.81
C ALA A 203 0.73 -10.73 5.45
N LEU A 204 1.97 -11.09 5.76
CA LEU A 204 3.16 -10.37 5.31
C LEU A 204 3.49 -10.67 3.83
N TYR A 205 3.61 -11.94 3.45
CA TYR A 205 4.12 -12.30 2.12
C TYR A 205 3.10 -12.08 0.99
N VAL A 206 1.81 -12.28 1.26
CA VAL A 206 0.77 -12.19 0.21
C VAL A 206 0.64 -10.76 -0.31
N PRO A 207 0.42 -9.71 0.50
CA PRO A 207 0.36 -8.33 0.02
C PRO A 207 1.70 -7.85 -0.56
N ALA A 208 2.83 -8.32 -0.02
CA ALA A 208 4.16 -7.98 -0.53
C ALA A 208 4.37 -8.39 -2.00
N ASN A 209 3.74 -9.49 -2.44
CA ASN A 209 3.79 -9.91 -3.85
C ASN A 209 3.08 -8.95 -4.81
N PHE A 210 2.21 -8.07 -4.31
CA PHE A 210 1.48 -7.10 -5.12
C PHE A 210 2.10 -5.70 -5.11
N LEU A 211 2.85 -5.33 -4.07
CA LEU A 211 3.54 -4.03 -3.99
C LEU A 211 4.29 -3.63 -5.27
N PRO A 212 5.17 -4.46 -5.87
CA PRO A 212 5.90 -4.08 -7.09
C PRO A 212 5.04 -4.01 -8.35
N ARG A 213 3.76 -4.44 -8.26
CA ARG A 213 2.81 -4.45 -9.37
C ARG A 213 1.88 -3.23 -9.37
N ILE A 214 1.79 -2.53 -8.23
CA ILE A 214 1.00 -1.30 -8.06
C ILE A 214 1.71 -0.14 -8.76
N HIS A 215 1.00 0.51 -9.68
CA HIS A 215 1.53 1.70 -10.34
C HIS A 215 1.68 2.86 -9.33
N PRO A 216 2.78 3.65 -9.36
CA PRO A 216 2.99 4.82 -8.48
C PRO A 216 1.91 5.92 -8.56
N ALA A 217 1.01 5.84 -9.53
CA ALA A 217 -0.17 6.70 -9.61
C ALA A 217 -1.19 6.37 -8.49
N TYR A 218 -1.12 5.18 -7.91
CA TYR A 218 -1.95 4.69 -6.81
C TYR A 218 -1.13 4.49 -5.53
N VAL A 219 -0.13 5.35 -5.32
CA VAL A 219 0.89 5.20 -4.26
C VAL A 219 0.30 5.04 -2.86
N GLU A 220 -0.86 5.62 -2.58
CA GLU A 220 -1.54 5.49 -1.29
C GLU A 220 -1.88 4.02 -0.96
N VAL A 221 -2.18 3.20 -1.97
CA VAL A 221 -2.36 1.75 -1.79
C VAL A 221 -1.05 1.10 -1.40
N ALA A 222 0.06 1.44 -2.08
CA ALA A 222 1.38 0.92 -1.73
C ALA A 222 1.82 1.39 -0.32
N MET A 223 1.50 2.63 0.05
CA MET A 223 1.77 3.18 1.37
C MET A 223 0.98 2.45 2.46
N PHE A 224 -0.32 2.23 2.25
CA PHE A 224 -1.15 1.45 3.17
C PHE A 224 -0.64 0.00 3.31
N LEU A 225 -0.40 -0.68 2.19
CA LEU A 225 0.12 -2.06 2.24
C LEU A 225 1.48 -2.11 2.94
N ALA A 226 2.37 -1.14 2.71
CA ALA A 226 3.65 -1.07 3.44
C ALA A 226 3.45 -0.89 4.95
N SER A 227 2.44 -0.12 5.38
CA SER A 227 2.10 -0.02 6.81
C SER A 227 1.54 -1.34 7.35
N GLN A 228 0.68 -2.04 6.60
CA GLN A 228 0.22 -3.38 6.95
C GLN A 228 1.41 -4.34 7.12
N LEU A 229 2.37 -4.37 6.18
CA LEU A 229 3.56 -5.22 6.32
C LEU A 229 4.39 -4.90 7.58
N ALA A 230 4.44 -3.64 7.99
CA ALA A 230 5.09 -3.25 9.23
C ALA A 230 4.32 -3.73 10.47
N ASP A 231 2.99 -3.71 10.42
CA ASP A 231 2.11 -4.26 11.45
C ASP A 231 2.33 -5.79 11.56
N GLU A 232 2.30 -6.53 10.44
CA GLU A 232 2.50 -8.00 10.44
C GLU A 232 3.89 -8.40 10.93
N ALA A 233 4.93 -7.64 10.57
CA ALA A 233 6.28 -7.87 11.09
C ALA A 233 6.31 -7.78 12.62
N ARG A 234 5.57 -6.84 13.22
CA ARG A 234 5.44 -6.74 14.68
C ARG A 234 4.58 -7.85 15.27
N HIS A 235 3.52 -8.26 14.60
CA HIS A 235 2.67 -9.38 15.03
C HIS A 235 3.50 -10.67 15.14
N ILE A 236 4.27 -10.99 14.10
CA ILE A 236 5.22 -12.12 14.10
C ILE A 236 6.19 -12.03 15.28
N ASP A 237 6.78 -10.85 15.49
CA ASP A 237 7.74 -10.62 16.58
C ASP A 237 7.11 -10.89 17.96
N VAL A 238 5.96 -10.28 18.27
CA VAL A 238 5.32 -10.46 19.60
C VAL A 238 4.79 -11.87 19.82
N PHE A 239 4.23 -12.53 18.81
CA PHE A 239 3.74 -13.90 18.96
C PHE A 239 4.90 -14.87 19.19
N LEU A 240 5.99 -14.76 18.42
CA LEU A 240 7.17 -15.61 18.61
C LEU A 240 7.89 -15.35 19.92
N LYS A 241 7.92 -14.09 20.40
CA LYS A 241 8.40 -13.75 21.74
C LYS A 241 7.51 -14.38 22.81
N ARG A 242 6.19 -14.20 22.74
CA ARG A 242 5.27 -14.73 23.75
C ARG A 242 5.31 -16.25 23.82
N ALA A 243 5.43 -16.95 22.68
CA ALA A 243 5.58 -18.40 22.66
C ALA A 243 6.76 -18.93 23.50
N ARG A 244 7.77 -18.09 23.78
CA ARG A 244 9.01 -18.46 24.47
C ARG A 244 9.21 -17.79 25.83
N ALA A 245 8.60 -16.62 26.05
CA ALA A 245 8.88 -15.77 27.21
C ALA A 245 8.58 -16.44 28.56
N GLY A 246 7.60 -17.35 28.63
CA GLY A 246 7.26 -18.09 29.85
C GLY A 246 8.09 -19.35 30.11
N GLY A 247 9.10 -19.63 29.27
CA GLY A 247 9.90 -20.86 29.31
C GLY A 247 9.35 -22.00 28.44
N GLY A 248 8.26 -21.74 27.71
CA GLY A 248 7.71 -22.63 26.69
C GLY A 248 8.48 -22.57 25.36
N GLY A 249 7.79 -22.94 24.28
CA GLY A 249 8.31 -22.87 22.94
C GLY A 249 7.21 -22.82 21.88
N VAL A 250 7.62 -22.75 20.62
CA VAL A 250 6.69 -22.86 19.49
C VAL A 250 6.06 -24.26 19.44
N GLY A 251 4.76 -24.30 19.16
CA GLY A 251 4.01 -25.52 18.88
C GLY A 251 4.23 -26.07 17.47
N MET A 252 3.36 -26.99 17.07
CA MET A 252 3.37 -27.68 15.80
C MET A 252 2.81 -26.81 14.66
N SER A 253 3.55 -26.74 13.56
CA SER A 253 3.03 -26.32 12.25
C SER A 253 2.21 -27.46 11.64
N SER A 254 0.90 -27.26 11.48
CA SER A 254 0.04 -28.32 10.96
C SER A 254 0.07 -28.38 9.43
N ALA A 255 -0.02 -29.58 8.85
CA ALA A 255 -0.10 -29.73 7.39
C ALA A 255 -1.36 -29.08 6.79
N THR A 256 -2.44 -28.96 7.57
CA THR A 256 -3.67 -28.27 7.18
C THR A 256 -3.45 -26.77 7.09
N THR A 257 -2.87 -26.15 8.14
CA THR A 257 -2.47 -24.74 8.13
C THR A 257 -1.52 -24.45 6.98
N SER A 258 -0.46 -25.25 6.84
CA SER A 258 0.55 -25.06 5.78
C SER A 258 -0.06 -25.09 4.37
N ARG A 259 -0.96 -26.04 4.07
CA ARG A 259 -1.69 -26.08 2.79
C ARG A 259 -2.62 -24.88 2.59
N SER A 260 -3.32 -24.47 3.64
CA SER A 260 -4.19 -23.30 3.63
C SER A 260 -3.41 -22.02 3.29
N LEU A 261 -2.28 -21.79 3.95
CA LEU A 261 -1.40 -20.64 3.71
C LEU A 261 -0.74 -20.66 2.34
N HIS A 262 -0.25 -21.83 1.90
CA HIS A 262 0.33 -21.98 0.56
C HIS A 262 -0.66 -21.57 -0.53
N SER A 263 -1.94 -21.95 -0.40
CA SER A 263 -2.95 -21.59 -1.40
C SER A 263 -3.30 -20.09 -1.41
N LEU A 264 -3.02 -19.32 -0.35
CA LEU A 264 -3.07 -17.85 -0.40
C LEU A 264 -1.85 -17.28 -1.13
N LEU A 265 -0.66 -17.80 -0.83
CA LEU A 265 0.62 -17.33 -1.38
C LEU A 265 0.67 -17.44 -2.91
N THR A 266 0.01 -18.44 -3.48
CA THR A 266 -0.01 -18.67 -4.94
C THR A 266 -1.00 -17.79 -5.71
N LEU A 267 -1.78 -16.93 -5.05
CA LEU A 267 -2.74 -16.05 -5.71
C LEU A 267 -2.02 -14.98 -6.54
N THR A 268 -2.49 -14.78 -7.77
CA THR A 268 -1.94 -13.79 -8.71
C THR A 268 -2.88 -12.62 -8.98
N ASP A 269 -4.14 -12.74 -8.58
CA ASP A 269 -5.17 -11.71 -8.70
C ASP A 269 -5.25 -10.91 -7.39
N PHE A 270 -5.14 -9.58 -7.48
CA PHE A 270 -5.06 -8.71 -6.31
C PHE A 270 -6.36 -8.70 -5.51
N SER A 271 -7.50 -8.51 -6.19
CA SER A 271 -8.80 -8.50 -5.53
C SER A 271 -9.15 -9.85 -4.90
N GLY A 272 -8.82 -10.96 -5.57
CA GLY A 272 -8.95 -12.30 -5.00
C GLY A 272 -8.06 -12.51 -3.77
N ALA A 273 -6.82 -12.02 -3.79
CA ALA A 273 -5.92 -12.08 -2.64
C ALA A 273 -6.43 -11.23 -1.46
N ALA A 274 -6.77 -9.96 -1.69
CA ALA A 274 -7.33 -9.06 -0.68
C ALA A 274 -8.66 -9.60 -0.10
N PHE A 275 -9.49 -10.24 -0.92
CA PHE A 275 -10.74 -10.85 -0.46
C PHE A 275 -10.48 -12.08 0.42
N LEU A 276 -9.67 -13.03 -0.05
CA LEU A 276 -9.42 -14.28 0.69
C LEU A 276 -8.62 -14.02 1.98
N LEU A 277 -7.60 -13.15 1.92
CA LEU A 277 -6.78 -12.81 3.07
C LEU A 277 -7.54 -11.87 4.01
N SER A 278 -7.85 -10.65 3.59
CA SER A 278 -8.32 -9.61 4.52
C SER A 278 -9.79 -9.70 4.89
N VAL A 279 -10.67 -10.05 3.94
CA VAL A 279 -12.12 -10.13 4.25
C VAL A 279 -12.47 -11.45 4.96
N LEU A 280 -11.97 -12.58 4.42
CA LEU A 280 -12.30 -13.89 4.95
C LEU A 280 -11.35 -14.34 6.08
N GLY A 281 -10.03 -14.27 5.85
CA GLY A 281 -9.00 -14.69 6.80
C GLY A 281 -8.85 -13.76 8.01
N GLU A 282 -8.26 -12.58 7.83
CA GLU A 282 -8.03 -11.56 8.88
C GLU A 282 -9.34 -11.15 9.58
N GLY A 283 -10.45 -11.10 8.83
CA GLY A 283 -11.77 -10.91 9.42
C GLY A 283 -12.09 -11.97 10.48
N THR A 284 -11.86 -13.24 10.16
CA THR A 284 -12.03 -14.37 11.09
C THR A 284 -11.04 -14.27 12.27
N PHE A 285 -9.86 -13.69 12.04
CA PHE A 285 -8.84 -13.46 13.08
C PHE A 285 -9.25 -12.42 14.12
N LEU A 286 -10.07 -11.42 13.79
CA LEU A 286 -10.55 -10.45 14.79
C LEU A 286 -11.26 -11.12 15.97
N ASP A 287 -12.05 -12.16 15.69
CA ASP A 287 -12.78 -12.91 16.71
C ASP A 287 -11.85 -13.85 17.49
N LEU A 288 -10.87 -14.47 16.82
CA LEU A 288 -9.84 -15.30 17.45
C LEU A 288 -8.94 -14.47 18.38
N LEU A 289 -8.45 -13.31 17.94
CA LEU A 289 -7.61 -12.42 18.74
C LEU A 289 -8.37 -11.91 19.97
N ARG A 290 -9.66 -11.59 19.81
CA ARG A 290 -10.52 -11.23 20.94
C ARG A 290 -10.66 -12.39 21.93
N PHE A 291 -10.86 -13.62 21.46
CA PHE A 291 -10.93 -14.80 22.33
C PHE A 291 -9.62 -15.00 23.10
N VAL A 292 -8.47 -14.88 22.43
CA VAL A 292 -7.16 -14.97 23.10
C VAL A 292 -6.94 -13.83 24.09
N GLU A 293 -7.40 -12.62 23.78
CA GLU A 293 -7.40 -11.46 24.68
C GLU A 293 -8.21 -11.75 25.96
N GLU A 294 -9.44 -12.25 25.83
CA GLU A 294 -10.35 -12.57 26.94
C GLU A 294 -9.84 -13.71 27.82
N HIS A 295 -9.20 -14.71 27.21
CA HIS A 295 -8.65 -15.88 27.91
C HIS A 295 -7.15 -15.78 28.22
N ALA A 296 -6.54 -14.62 28.03
CA ALA A 296 -5.12 -14.41 28.25
C ALA A 296 -4.68 -14.85 29.66
N PRO A 297 -3.56 -15.59 29.78
CA PRO A 297 -3.04 -16.02 31.07
C PRO A 297 -2.28 -14.92 31.82
N ASP A 298 -1.89 -13.84 31.13
CA ASP A 298 -1.13 -12.71 31.65
C ASP A 298 -1.41 -11.43 30.84
N ASP A 299 -1.06 -10.28 31.41
CA ASP A 299 -1.29 -8.97 30.81
C ASP A 299 -0.52 -8.76 29.49
N ALA A 300 0.66 -9.39 29.34
CA ALA A 300 1.44 -9.27 28.12
C ALA A 300 0.71 -9.91 26.94
N THR A 301 0.13 -11.10 27.15
CA THR A 301 -0.67 -11.81 26.17
C THR A 301 -1.93 -11.04 25.81
N ALA A 302 -2.62 -10.47 26.80
CA ALA A 302 -3.82 -9.65 26.55
C ALA A 302 -3.48 -8.38 25.75
N GLU A 303 -2.38 -7.71 26.09
CA GLU A 303 -2.01 -6.45 25.46
C GLU A 303 -1.51 -6.63 24.02
N LEU A 304 -0.68 -7.65 23.77
CA LEU A 304 -0.20 -7.91 22.41
C LEU A 304 -1.34 -8.31 21.47
N THR A 305 -2.33 -9.09 21.92
CA THR A 305 -3.47 -9.47 21.07
C THR A 305 -4.44 -8.32 20.86
N ARG A 306 -4.65 -7.47 21.87
CA ARG A 306 -5.46 -6.24 21.74
C ARG A 306 -4.89 -5.31 20.66
N ARG A 307 -3.57 -5.12 20.66
CA ARG A 307 -2.87 -4.29 19.66
C ARG A 307 -2.93 -4.90 18.27
N ALA A 308 -2.61 -6.19 18.14
CA ALA A 308 -2.74 -6.90 16.87
C ALA A 308 -4.17 -6.80 16.33
N ARG A 309 -5.19 -7.00 17.16
CA ARG A 309 -6.60 -6.87 16.78
C ARG A 309 -6.97 -5.45 16.31
N THR A 310 -6.32 -4.42 16.85
CA THR A 310 -6.54 -3.02 16.44
C THR A 310 -5.92 -2.75 15.07
N ASP A 311 -4.81 -3.41 14.77
CA ASP A 311 -4.12 -3.35 13.48
C ASP A 311 -4.91 -4.13 12.42
N GLU A 312 -5.28 -5.38 12.71
CA GLU A 312 -6.13 -6.22 11.87
C GLU A 312 -7.46 -5.56 11.49
N ALA A 313 -8.06 -4.79 12.40
CA ALA A 313 -9.31 -4.10 12.11
C ALA A 313 -9.17 -3.11 10.93
N ARG A 314 -7.97 -2.52 10.74
CA ARG A 314 -7.68 -1.64 9.62
C ARG A 314 -7.42 -2.43 8.33
N HIS A 315 -6.74 -3.57 8.41
CA HIS A 315 -6.51 -4.46 7.26
C HIS A 315 -7.83 -5.00 6.71
N VAL A 316 -8.71 -5.46 7.60
CA VAL A 316 -10.09 -5.88 7.27
C VAL A 316 -10.89 -4.73 6.66
N HIS A 317 -10.79 -3.51 7.20
CA HIS A 317 -11.45 -2.34 6.62
C HIS A 317 -10.99 -2.12 5.18
N PHE A 318 -9.68 -2.13 4.92
CA PHE A 318 -9.14 -2.01 3.57
C PHE A 318 -9.69 -3.10 2.64
N GLY A 319 -9.70 -4.35 3.08
CA GLY A 319 -10.25 -5.48 2.31
C GLY A 319 -11.72 -5.29 1.94
N ILE A 320 -12.56 -4.89 2.92
CA ILE A 320 -13.98 -4.64 2.69
C ILE A 320 -14.18 -3.47 1.73
N ALA A 321 -13.48 -2.35 1.93
CA ALA A 321 -13.58 -1.18 1.08
C ALA A 321 -13.14 -1.49 -0.36
N HIS A 322 -12.03 -2.23 -0.52
CA HIS A 322 -11.53 -2.67 -1.83
C HIS A 322 -12.55 -3.53 -2.58
N VAL A 323 -13.11 -4.55 -1.91
CA VAL A 323 -14.09 -5.44 -2.52
C VAL A 323 -15.39 -4.71 -2.83
N SER A 324 -15.88 -3.87 -1.92
CA SER A 324 -17.10 -3.09 -2.12
C SER A 324 -16.98 -2.13 -3.30
N HIS A 325 -15.85 -1.40 -3.37
CA HIS A 325 -15.56 -0.51 -4.50
C HIS A 325 -15.48 -1.31 -5.81
N GLY A 326 -14.77 -2.43 -5.82
CA GLY A 326 -14.66 -3.29 -7.00
C GLY A 326 -16.02 -3.84 -7.46
N LEU A 327 -16.88 -4.28 -6.54
CA LEU A 327 -18.20 -4.82 -6.87
C LEU A 327 -19.13 -3.77 -7.47
N ALA A 328 -18.96 -2.50 -7.07
CA ALA A 328 -19.72 -1.39 -7.63
C ALA A 328 -19.29 -1.02 -9.07
N HIS A 329 -18.06 -1.38 -9.48
CA HIS A 329 -17.47 -0.94 -10.76
C HIS A 329 -17.20 -2.09 -11.76
N ASP A 330 -17.16 -3.35 -11.30
CA ASP A 330 -17.00 -4.53 -12.14
C ASP A 330 -18.09 -5.58 -11.87
N PRO A 331 -19.08 -5.74 -12.77
CA PRO A 331 -20.16 -6.71 -12.59
C PRO A 331 -19.70 -8.17 -12.62
N THR A 332 -18.47 -8.43 -13.10
CA THR A 332 -17.89 -9.79 -13.14
C THR A 332 -17.16 -10.16 -11.86
N LEU A 333 -16.82 -9.19 -11.01
CA LEU A 333 -15.98 -9.41 -9.83
C LEU A 333 -16.61 -10.40 -8.85
N ALA A 334 -17.91 -10.30 -8.58
CA ALA A 334 -18.61 -11.22 -7.66
C ALA A 334 -18.40 -12.68 -8.05
N ALA A 335 -18.60 -13.01 -9.33
CA ALA A 335 -18.42 -14.36 -9.84
C ALA A 335 -16.95 -14.82 -9.78
N ARG A 336 -15.99 -13.91 -10.02
CA ARG A 336 -14.55 -14.21 -9.90
C ARG A 336 -14.15 -14.52 -8.46
N LEU A 337 -14.64 -13.75 -7.50
CA LEU A 337 -14.39 -13.94 -6.07
C LEU A 337 -15.03 -15.24 -5.55
N GLU A 338 -16.28 -15.52 -5.94
CA GLU A 338 -16.94 -16.79 -5.60
C GLU A 338 -16.16 -17.98 -6.17
N ALA A 339 -15.74 -17.90 -7.44
CA ALA A 339 -14.93 -18.95 -8.04
C ALA A 339 -13.59 -19.14 -7.33
N ALA A 340 -12.97 -18.07 -6.80
CA ALA A 340 -11.75 -18.15 -5.99
C ALA A 340 -11.98 -18.90 -4.68
N VAL A 341 -13.07 -18.60 -3.96
CA VAL A 341 -13.46 -19.31 -2.73
C VAL A 341 -13.73 -20.79 -3.01
N ARG A 342 -14.49 -21.10 -4.08
CA ARG A 342 -14.77 -22.49 -4.47
C ARG A 342 -13.50 -23.26 -4.83
N ARG A 343 -12.57 -22.66 -5.59
CA ARG A 343 -11.27 -23.29 -5.92
C ARG A 343 -10.44 -23.57 -4.67
N ARG A 344 -10.39 -22.60 -3.75
CA ARG A 344 -9.69 -22.75 -2.46
C ARG A 344 -10.30 -23.89 -1.64
N ALA A 345 -11.62 -23.89 -1.47
CA ALA A 345 -12.34 -24.95 -0.75
C ALA A 345 -12.10 -26.33 -1.36
N ALA A 346 -12.09 -26.46 -2.70
CA ALA A 346 -11.79 -27.72 -3.37
C ALA A 346 -10.35 -28.20 -3.13
N THR A 347 -9.39 -27.29 -3.11
CA THR A 347 -7.96 -27.61 -2.84
C THR A 347 -7.76 -28.07 -1.38
N LEU A 348 -8.60 -27.59 -0.47
CA LEU A 348 -8.52 -27.86 0.96
C LEU A 348 -9.54 -28.91 1.44
N HIS A 349 -10.29 -29.54 0.53
CA HIS A 349 -11.33 -30.51 0.88
C HIS A 349 -10.81 -31.67 1.75
N ASP A 350 -9.60 -32.15 1.44
CA ASP A 350 -8.93 -33.24 2.19
C ASP A 350 -8.19 -32.74 3.44
N ALA A 351 -8.28 -31.44 3.76
CA ALA A 351 -7.50 -30.84 4.84
C ALA A 351 -8.18 -30.92 6.22
N GLY A 352 -9.45 -31.33 6.31
CA GLY A 352 -10.20 -31.25 7.56
C GLY A 352 -10.40 -29.80 8.01
N GLY A 353 -11.17 -29.59 9.06
CA GLY A 353 -11.45 -28.26 9.64
C GLY A 353 -10.22 -27.59 10.28
N ALA A 354 -10.49 -26.72 11.25
CA ALA A 354 -9.46 -26.19 12.14
C ALA A 354 -8.52 -27.30 12.66
N PRO A 355 -7.19 -27.10 12.66
CA PRO A 355 -6.26 -28.13 13.10
C PRO A 355 -6.53 -28.57 14.54
N ALA A 356 -6.60 -29.88 14.79
CA ALA A 356 -6.86 -30.41 16.14
C ALA A 356 -5.91 -29.85 17.22
N PRO A 357 -4.58 -29.73 16.99
CA PRO A 357 -3.68 -29.12 17.96
C PRO A 357 -4.05 -27.69 18.35
N LEU A 358 -4.60 -26.91 17.41
CA LEU A 358 -5.07 -25.55 17.68
C LEU A 358 -6.35 -25.57 18.53
N ILE A 359 -7.32 -26.42 18.17
CA ILE A 359 -8.58 -26.55 18.92
C ILE A 359 -8.32 -27.00 20.37
N ASP A 360 -7.42 -27.97 20.57
CA ASP A 360 -7.00 -28.42 21.90
C ASP A 360 -6.32 -27.29 22.68
N ALA A 361 -5.43 -26.54 22.03
CA ALA A 361 -4.73 -25.43 22.66
C ALA A 361 -5.68 -24.28 23.06
N LEU A 362 -6.62 -23.88 22.20
CA LEU A 362 -7.64 -22.88 22.52
C LEU A 362 -8.55 -23.35 23.66
N THR A 363 -8.88 -24.65 23.69
CA THR A 363 -9.67 -25.27 24.76
C THR A 363 -8.94 -25.18 26.10
N ILE A 364 -7.66 -25.56 26.14
CA ILE A 364 -6.81 -25.49 27.34
C ILE A 364 -6.60 -24.04 27.78
N LEU A 365 -6.40 -23.12 26.84
CA LEU A 365 -6.27 -21.68 27.11
C LEU A 365 -7.52 -21.15 27.83
N ALA A 366 -8.71 -21.42 27.28
CA ALA A 366 -9.97 -21.00 27.88
C ALA A 366 -10.26 -21.70 29.22
N ALA A 367 -9.84 -22.95 29.36
CA ALA A 367 -9.95 -23.72 30.61
C ALA A 367 -8.96 -23.24 31.70
N ARG A 368 -7.89 -22.53 31.31
CA ARG A 368 -6.76 -22.14 32.17
C ARG A 368 -6.09 -23.33 32.87
N GLY A 369 -6.07 -24.50 32.23
CA GLY A 369 -5.52 -25.74 32.77
C GLY A 369 -6.18 -26.99 32.20
N THR A 370 -5.95 -28.14 32.85
CA THR A 370 -6.37 -29.47 32.37
C THR A 370 -7.40 -30.18 33.25
N ASP A 371 -8.01 -29.46 34.20
CA ASP A 371 -9.12 -30.00 34.98
C ASP A 371 -10.28 -30.40 34.04
N PRO A 372 -10.83 -31.63 34.13
CA PRO A 372 -11.85 -32.10 33.19
C PRO A 372 -13.11 -31.21 33.11
N ARG A 373 -13.54 -30.61 34.23
CA ARG A 373 -14.71 -29.72 34.21
C ARG A 373 -14.37 -28.37 33.59
N ALA A 374 -13.16 -27.87 33.81
CA ALA A 374 -12.67 -26.67 33.15
C ALA A 374 -12.51 -26.87 31.63
N ILE A 375 -11.96 -28.02 31.20
CA ILE A 375 -11.84 -28.40 29.79
C ILE A 375 -13.21 -28.45 29.11
N ALA A 376 -14.23 -29.02 29.76
CA ALA A 376 -15.59 -29.01 29.19
C ALA A 376 -16.13 -27.60 28.93
N ARG A 377 -15.86 -26.65 29.84
CA ARG A 377 -16.24 -25.23 29.65
C ARG A 377 -15.40 -24.55 28.57
N GLY A 378 -14.09 -24.81 28.54
CA GLY A 378 -13.18 -24.29 27.50
C GLY A 378 -13.59 -24.78 26.11
N HIS A 379 -14.00 -26.04 26.00
CA HIS A 379 -14.48 -26.61 24.74
C HIS A 379 -15.75 -25.92 24.25
N GLU A 380 -16.70 -25.65 25.15
CA GLU A 380 -17.92 -24.91 24.80
C GLU A 380 -17.58 -23.46 24.38
N ALA A 381 -16.63 -22.81 25.05
CA ALA A 381 -16.17 -21.48 24.65
C ALA A 381 -15.56 -21.48 23.24
N VAL A 382 -14.79 -22.51 22.88
CA VAL A 382 -14.25 -22.67 21.52
C VAL A 382 -15.37 -22.93 20.51
N ARG A 383 -16.38 -23.74 20.84
CA ARG A 383 -17.56 -23.94 19.97
C ARG A 383 -18.29 -22.62 19.70
N GLU A 384 -18.49 -21.81 20.73
CA GLU A 384 -19.12 -20.49 20.62
C GLU A 384 -18.26 -19.53 19.78
N LEU A 385 -16.93 -19.56 19.94
CA LEU A 385 -16.00 -18.82 19.09
C LEU A 385 -16.22 -19.18 17.60
N LEU A 386 -16.26 -20.46 17.25
CA LEU A 386 -16.47 -20.90 15.87
C LEU A 386 -17.81 -20.41 15.30
N HIS A 387 -18.87 -20.41 16.12
CA HIS A 387 -20.17 -19.88 15.74
C HIS A 387 -20.11 -18.36 15.50
N THR A 388 -19.51 -17.62 16.44
CA THR A 388 -19.33 -16.16 16.34
C THR A 388 -18.53 -15.78 15.08
N MET A 389 -17.46 -16.52 14.77
CA MET A 389 -16.64 -16.31 13.57
C MET A 389 -17.46 -16.47 12.29
N HIS A 390 -18.35 -17.47 12.22
CA HIS A 390 -19.25 -17.66 11.08
C HIS A 390 -20.19 -16.46 10.90
N GLU A 391 -20.89 -16.07 11.97
CA GLU A 391 -21.83 -14.95 11.88
C GLU A 391 -21.14 -13.63 11.51
N ALA A 392 -19.99 -13.35 12.11
CA ALA A 392 -19.21 -12.15 11.83
C ALA A 392 -18.75 -12.13 10.36
N ARG A 393 -18.35 -13.27 9.81
CA ARG A 393 -17.97 -13.41 8.39
C ARG A 393 -19.15 -13.14 7.47
N THR A 394 -20.32 -13.73 7.74
CA THR A 394 -21.54 -13.46 6.96
C THR A 394 -21.90 -11.97 6.98
N ARG A 395 -21.82 -11.30 8.13
CA ARG A 395 -22.05 -9.84 8.24
C ARG A 395 -21.01 -9.02 7.45
N ARG A 396 -19.73 -9.39 7.50
CA ARG A 396 -18.66 -8.72 6.72
C ARG A 396 -18.88 -8.88 5.21
N LEU A 397 -19.26 -10.07 4.76
CA LEU A 397 -19.57 -10.34 3.35
C LEU A 397 -20.75 -9.50 2.85
N GLN A 398 -21.82 -9.39 3.64
CA GLN A 398 -22.93 -8.52 3.30
C GLN A 398 -22.51 -7.04 3.26
N SER A 399 -21.67 -6.60 4.20
CA SER A 399 -21.13 -5.24 4.22
C SER A 399 -20.23 -4.95 3.01
N ALA A 400 -19.54 -5.96 2.49
CA ALA A 400 -18.74 -5.85 1.27
C ALA A 400 -19.60 -5.77 0.01
N GLY A 401 -20.88 -6.16 0.04
CA GLY A 401 -21.83 -6.04 -1.08
C GLY A 401 -22.40 -7.36 -1.61
N PHE A 402 -22.12 -8.50 -0.96
CA PHE A 402 -22.73 -9.78 -1.32
C PHE A 402 -24.16 -9.89 -0.78
N THR A 403 -25.03 -10.63 -1.48
CA THR A 403 -26.37 -10.95 -0.95
C THR A 403 -26.27 -11.84 0.29
N ALA A 404 -27.33 -11.91 1.10
CA ALA A 404 -27.35 -12.80 2.26
C ALA A 404 -27.12 -14.28 1.88
N GLU A 405 -27.68 -14.72 0.76
CA GLU A 405 -27.48 -16.08 0.24
C GLU A 405 -26.03 -16.33 -0.20
N GLN A 406 -25.44 -15.39 -0.94
CA GLN A 406 -24.02 -15.48 -1.33
C GLN A 406 -23.10 -15.48 -0.11
N ALA A 407 -23.36 -14.60 0.85
CA ALA A 407 -22.58 -14.50 2.07
C ALA A 407 -22.58 -15.82 2.86
N GLU A 408 -23.73 -16.49 2.96
CA GLU A 408 -23.84 -17.78 3.64
C GLU A 408 -23.04 -18.86 2.92
N ILE A 409 -23.23 -19.00 1.61
CA ILE A 409 -22.49 -19.97 0.78
C ILE A 409 -20.97 -19.76 0.88
N LEU A 410 -20.52 -18.51 0.77
CA LEU A 410 -19.10 -18.16 0.85
C LEU A 410 -18.54 -18.44 2.25
N SER A 411 -19.31 -18.17 3.30
CA SER A 411 -18.90 -18.48 4.68
C SER A 411 -18.76 -19.98 4.91
N GLU A 412 -19.75 -20.77 4.47
CA GLU A 412 -19.72 -22.24 4.59
C GLU A 412 -18.53 -22.87 3.87
N LEU A 413 -18.21 -22.38 2.67
CA LEU A 413 -17.06 -22.85 1.89
C LEU A 413 -15.71 -22.49 2.54
N HIS A 414 -15.67 -21.42 3.34
CA HIS A 414 -14.47 -20.99 4.04
C HIS A 414 -14.27 -21.72 5.37
N THR A 415 -15.34 -22.03 6.11
CA THR A 415 -15.29 -22.60 7.48
C THR A 415 -14.37 -23.82 7.64
N PRO A 416 -14.30 -24.78 6.71
CA PRO A 416 -13.36 -25.90 6.79
C PRO A 416 -11.88 -25.49 6.74
N ASN A 417 -11.56 -24.32 6.20
CA ASN A 417 -10.18 -23.95 5.90
C ASN A 417 -9.48 -23.23 7.07
N PHE A 418 -10.26 -22.78 8.05
CA PHE A 418 -9.85 -22.02 9.25
C PHE A 418 -8.78 -20.94 8.96
N MET A 419 -8.87 -20.34 7.77
CA MET A 419 -8.14 -19.21 7.14
C MET A 419 -8.30 -19.26 5.61
#